data_AF-A0A9E9L5Q4-F1
#
_entry.id   AF-A0A9E9L5Q4-F1
#
_cell.length_a   1.000
_cell.length_b   1.000
_cell.length_c   1.000
_cell.angle_alpha   90.00
_cell.angle_beta   90.00
_cell.angle_gamma   90.00
#
_symmetry.space_group_name_H-M   'P 1'
#
loop_
_entity.id
_entity.type
_entity.pdbx_description
1 polymer ?
#
loop_
_entity_poly.entity_id
_entity_poly.type
_entity_poly.pdbx_seq_one_letter_code
_entity_poly.pdbx_strand_id
1 'polypeptide(L)'
;MDVSVTEIFILVAVTIVTVGWRILNWVWVRPKYLERRLREQGFAGNSYRLFSGDLKESSMMSKQANSKPINISDDISPRVIPIVHHTVEKYGMSTPYT
;
A
#
# COMPACT_ATOMS: atom_id res chain seq x y z
N MET A 1 23.02 10.44 43.33
CA MET A 1 21.92 10.88 42.44
C MET A 1 22.32 10.78 40.97
N ASP A 2 23.60 10.91 40.63
CA ASP A 2 24.06 10.88 39.23
C ASP A 2 23.92 9.50 38.58
N VAL A 3 24.24 8.42 39.32
CA VAL A 3 24.09 7.03 38.82
C VAL A 3 22.64 6.69 38.47
N SER A 4 21.66 7.13 39.27
CA SER A 4 20.24 6.91 38.96
C SER A 4 19.78 7.72 37.73
N VAL A 5 20.35 8.89 37.50
CA VAL A 5 20.03 9.72 36.33
C VAL A 5 20.61 9.11 35.06
N THR A 6 21.85 8.61 35.10
CA THR A 6 22.49 7.94 33.95
C THR A 6 21.75 6.67 33.53
N GLU A 7 21.28 5.86 34.49
CA GLU A 7 20.47 4.66 34.20
C GLU A 7 19.16 5.00 33.49
N ILE A 8 18.46 6.06 33.93
CA ILE A 8 17.23 6.54 33.27
C ILE A 8 17.54 6.98 31.83
N PHE A 9 18.63 7.72 31.60
CA PHE A 9 19.02 8.12 30.25
C PHE A 9 19.32 6.93 29.34
N ILE A 10 19.98 5.89 29.86
CA ILE A 10 20.26 4.67 29.10
C ILE A 10 18.96 3.94 28.74
N LEU A 11 18.03 3.80 29.69
CA LEU A 11 16.73 3.18 29.43
C LEU A 11 15.93 3.94 28.37
N VAL A 12 15.92 5.28 28.45
CA VAL A 12 15.28 6.13 27.44
C VAL A 12 15.96 5.97 26.07
N ALA A 13 17.29 5.93 26.01
CA ALA A 13 17.99 5.73 24.75
C ALA A 13 17.67 4.36 24.12
N VAL A 14 17.68 3.28 24.92
CA VAL A 14 17.35 1.92 24.46
C VAL A 14 15.90 1.84 23.96
N THR A 15 14.96 2.47 24.67
CA THR A 15 13.55 2.49 24.23
C THR A 15 13.38 3.25 22.91
N ILE A 16 14.05 4.39 22.72
CA ILE A 16 14.01 5.13 21.45
C ILE A 16 14.58 4.29 20.31
N VAL A 17 15.74 3.64 20.52
CA VAL A 17 16.37 2.79 19.50
C VAL A 17 15.47 1.62 19.12
N THR A 18 14.89 0.94 20.11
CA THR A 18 14.01 -0.22 19.86
C THR A 18 12.72 0.17 19.16
N VAL A 19 12.11 1.30 19.52
CA VAL A 19 10.92 1.83 18.83
C VAL A 19 11.28 2.25 17.39
N GLY A 20 12.38 2.97 17.20
CA GLY A 20 12.87 3.36 15.87
C GLY A 20 13.12 2.15 14.97
N TRP A 21 13.75 1.10 15.51
CA TRP A 21 13.96 -0.16 14.78
C TRP A 21 12.65 -0.87 14.43
N ARG A 22 11.66 -0.89 15.33
CA ARG A 22 10.33 -1.45 15.05
C ARG A 22 9.62 -0.68 13.94
N ILE A 23 9.67 0.64 13.98
CA ILE A 23 9.07 1.50 12.94
C ILE A 23 9.74 1.23 11.60
N LEU A 24 11.08 1.18 11.53
CA LEU A 24 11.79 0.88 10.29
C LEU A 24 11.40 -0.49 9.71
N ASN A 25 11.33 -1.51 10.56
CA ASN A 25 10.90 -2.84 10.12
C ASN A 25 9.46 -2.85 9.62
N TRP A 26 8.56 -2.14 10.29
CA TRP A 26 7.16 -2.08 9.91
C TRP A 26 6.93 -1.27 8.64
N VAL A 27 7.61 -0.13 8.50
CA VAL A 27 7.47 0.80 7.37
C VAL A 27 8.19 0.30 6.11
N TRP A 28 9.31 -0.44 6.25
CA TRP A 28 10.13 -0.83 5.10
C TRP A 28 10.28 -2.34 4.91
N VAL A 29 10.75 -3.05 5.93
CA VAL A 29 11.15 -4.46 5.79
C VAL A 29 9.93 -5.37 5.55
N ARG A 30 8.91 -5.24 6.38
CA ARG A 30 7.68 -6.02 6.30
C ARG A 30 6.93 -5.84 4.97
N PRO A 31 6.68 -4.61 4.49
CA PRO A 31 5.98 -4.44 3.22
C PRO A 31 6.79 -4.96 2.03
N LYS A 32 8.12 -4.78 2.00
CA LYS A 32 8.97 -5.33 0.94
C LYS A 32 9.03 -6.86 0.96
N TYR A 33 9.04 -7.46 2.14
CA TYR A 33 8.94 -8.91 2.26
C TYR A 33 7.61 -9.42 1.70
N LEU A 34 6.49 -8.80 2.07
CA LEU A 34 5.16 -9.18 1.57
C LEU A 34 5.05 -9.00 0.05
N GLU A 35 5.55 -7.88 -0.49
CA GLU A 35 5.62 -7.63 -1.94
C GLU A 35 6.33 -8.77 -2.68
N ARG A 36 7.48 -9.22 -2.15
CA ARG A 36 8.24 -10.33 -2.74
C ARG A 36 7.43 -11.63 -2.71
N ARG A 37 6.78 -11.95 -1.59
CA ARG A 37 5.96 -13.17 -1.45
C ARG A 37 4.75 -13.17 -2.39
N LEU A 38 4.08 -12.03 -2.55
CA LEU A 38 2.98 -11.90 -3.50
C LEU A 38 3.45 -12.07 -4.95
N ARG A 39 4.62 -11.52 -5.29
CA ARG A 39 5.21 -11.69 -6.63
C ARG A 39 5.62 -13.14 -6.91
N GLU A 40 6.16 -13.84 -5.92
CA GLU A 40 6.43 -15.29 -5.99
C GLU A 40 5.15 -16.12 -6.22
N GLN A 41 3.99 -15.64 -5.75
CA GLN A 41 2.68 -16.27 -5.99
C GLN A 41 2.08 -15.95 -7.37
N GLY A 42 2.76 -15.16 -8.19
CA GLY A 42 2.27 -14.73 -9.50
C GLY A 42 1.40 -13.47 -9.47
N PHE A 43 1.24 -12.82 -8.31
CA PHE A 43 0.61 -11.50 -8.25
C PHE A 43 1.58 -10.43 -8.72
N ALA A 44 1.51 -10.08 -10.00
CA ALA A 44 2.15 -8.90 -10.56
C ALA A 44 1.36 -7.66 -10.13
N GLY A 45 1.63 -7.12 -8.94
CA GLY A 45 1.01 -5.90 -8.42
C GLY A 45 1.89 -4.65 -8.57
N ASN A 46 1.41 -3.52 -8.07
CA ASN A 46 2.24 -2.33 -7.93
C ASN A 46 3.31 -2.53 -6.84
N SER A 47 4.45 -1.83 -6.96
CA SER A 47 5.50 -1.86 -5.93
C SER A 47 5.10 -1.02 -4.71
N TYR A 48 5.58 -1.40 -3.52
CA TYR A 48 5.28 -0.65 -2.30
C TYR A 48 5.79 0.81 -2.36
N ARG A 49 4.92 1.76 -2.02
CA ARG A 49 5.21 3.21 -1.91
C ARG A 49 4.83 3.71 -0.53
N LEU A 50 5.75 4.46 0.10
CA LEU A 50 5.58 4.96 1.47
C LEU A 50 4.37 5.91 1.62
N PHE A 51 3.68 5.77 2.75
CA PHE A 51 2.58 6.60 3.28
C PHE A 51 1.28 6.70 2.46
N SER A 52 1.37 6.79 1.13
CA SER A 52 0.22 7.02 0.26
C SER A 52 -0.14 5.82 -0.60
N GLY A 53 0.79 4.90 -0.84
CA GLY A 53 0.57 3.74 -1.70
C GLY A 53 -0.10 4.15 -3.01
N ASP A 54 -1.28 3.56 -3.24
CA ASP A 54 -2.11 3.79 -4.41
C ASP A 54 -3.36 4.64 -4.10
N LEU A 55 -3.48 5.20 -2.88
CA LEU A 55 -4.64 5.99 -2.47
C LEU A 55 -4.83 7.23 -3.34
N LYS A 56 -3.73 7.89 -3.74
CA LYS A 56 -3.78 9.05 -4.62
C LYS A 56 -4.31 8.67 -6.01
N GLU A 57 -3.84 7.56 -6.56
CA GLU A 57 -4.27 7.04 -7.86
C GLU A 57 -5.74 6.63 -7.82
N SER A 58 -6.15 5.92 -6.76
CA SER A 58 -7.56 5.60 -6.50
C SER A 58 -8.44 6.84 -6.47
N SER A 59 -8.04 7.89 -5.75
CA SER A 59 -8.82 9.13 -5.68
C SER A 59 -8.92 9.84 -7.03
N MET A 60 -7.83 9.87 -7.80
CA MET A 60 -7.82 10.45 -9.15
C MET A 60 -8.73 9.69 -10.10
N MET A 61 -8.65 8.36 -10.11
CA MET A 61 -9.52 7.50 -10.91
C MET A 61 -11.00 7.69 -10.54
N SER A 62 -11.33 7.76 -9.25
CA SER A 62 -12.70 8.04 -8.81
C SER A 62 -13.21 9.41 -9.23
N LYS A 63 -12.37 10.45 -9.19
CA LYS A 63 -12.74 11.78 -9.70
C LYS A 63 -12.98 11.77 -11.21
N GLN A 64 -12.12 11.08 -11.96
CA GLN A 64 -12.22 10.97 -13.41
C GLN A 64 -13.43 10.14 -13.85
N ALA A 65 -13.77 9.09 -13.10
CA ALA A 65 -14.97 8.30 -13.34
C ALA A 65 -16.25 9.10 -13.08
N ASN A 66 -16.24 9.98 -12.08
CA ASN A 66 -17.40 10.81 -11.73
C ASN A 66 -17.56 12.08 -12.58
N SER A 67 -16.50 12.55 -13.25
CA SER A 67 -16.58 13.74 -14.10
C SER A 67 -17.31 13.49 -15.42
N LYS A 68 -17.42 12.23 -15.86
CA LYS A 68 -18.12 11.86 -17.08
C LYS A 68 -19.59 11.53 -16.77
N PRO A 69 -20.56 11.99 -17.58
CA PRO A 69 -21.94 11.51 -17.47
C PRO A 69 -22.02 10.03 -17.86
N ILE A 70 -23.00 9.29 -17.32
CA ILE A 70 -23.25 7.88 -17.62
C ILE A 70 -24.73 7.71 -17.98
N ASN A 71 -25.04 6.91 -19.00
CA ASN A 71 -26.43 6.59 -19.34
C ASN A 71 -26.93 5.42 -18.47
N ILE A 72 -28.25 5.28 -18.40
CA ILE A 72 -28.91 4.20 -17.62
C ILE A 72 -28.55 2.81 -18.17
N SER A 73 -28.25 2.71 -19.47
CA SER A 73 -27.87 1.47 -20.15
C SER A 73 -26.37 1.14 -20.06
N ASP A 74 -25.54 2.08 -19.61
CA ASP A 74 -24.08 1.90 -19.59
C ASP A 74 -23.65 1.08 -18.38
N ASP A 75 -22.54 0.34 -18.50
CA ASP A 75 -21.98 -0.40 -17.37
C ASP A 75 -21.51 0.54 -16.26
N ILE A 76 -22.08 0.34 -15.08
CA ILE A 76 -21.83 1.14 -13.87
C ILE A 76 -20.53 0.71 -13.16
N SER A 77 -20.05 -0.52 -13.42
CA SER A 77 -18.88 -1.12 -12.77
C SER A 77 -17.61 -0.25 -12.80
N PRO A 78 -17.15 0.29 -13.95
CA PRO A 78 -15.96 1.15 -14.01
C PRO A 78 -16.15 2.48 -13.27
N ARG A 79 -17.39 2.88 -12.96
CA ARG A 79 -17.68 4.12 -12.22
C ARG A 79 -17.66 3.93 -10.71
N VAL A 80 -18.20 2.82 -10.22
CA VAL A 80 -18.28 2.54 -8.78
C VAL A 80 -16.93 2.13 -8.23
N ILE A 81 -16.18 1.29 -8.95
CA ILE A 81 -14.90 0.74 -8.48
C ILE A 81 -13.84 0.82 -9.59
N PRO A 82 -13.42 2.03 -10.01
CA PRO A 82 -12.53 2.22 -11.15
C PRO A 82 -11.15 1.56 -10.96
N ILE A 83 -10.62 1.55 -9.73
CA ILE A 83 -9.30 0.96 -9.44
C ILE A 83 -9.27 -0.56 -9.63
N VAL A 84 -10.35 -1.26 -9.27
CA VAL A 84 -10.44 -2.72 -9.46
C VAL A 84 -10.60 -3.02 -10.94
N HIS A 85 -11.47 -2.29 -11.64
CA HIS A 85 -11.64 -2.44 -13.08
C HIS A 85 -10.30 -2.28 -13.83
N HIS A 86 -9.55 -1.21 -13.52
CA HIS A 86 -8.23 -0.97 -14.10
C HIS A 86 -7.20 -2.05 -13.73
N THR A 87 -7.24 -2.58 -12.50
CA THR A 87 -6.33 -3.65 -12.05
C THR A 87 -6.61 -4.97 -12.79
N VAL A 88 -7.88 -5.32 -12.98
CA VAL A 88 -8.29 -6.53 -13.72
C VAL A 88 -7.92 -6.40 -15.20
N GLU A 89 -8.15 -5.24 -15.81
CA GLU A 89 -7.74 -4.98 -17.19
C GLU A 89 -6.21 -5.12 -17.35
N LYS A 90 -5.45 -4.54 -16.42
CA LYS A 90 -3.98 -4.51 -16.48
C LYS A 90 -3.31 -5.84 -16.16
N TYR A 91 -3.83 -6.61 -15.19
CA TYR A 91 -3.16 -7.80 -14.66
C TYR A 91 -3.97 -9.10 -14.82
N GLY A 92 -5.28 -9.00 -15.01
CA GLY A 92 -6.20 -10.15 -15.11
C GLY A 92 -6.21 -10.84 -16.48
N MET A 93 -5.82 -10.17 -17.57
CA MET A 93 -5.84 -10.72 -18.93
C MET A 93 -4.70 -11.71 -19.25
N SER A 94 -3.94 -12.16 -18.25
CA SER A 94 -2.77 -13.03 -18.42
C SER A 94 -3.08 -14.54 -18.37
N THR A 95 -4.34 -14.94 -18.45
CA THR A 95 -4.70 -16.36 -18.59
C THR A 95 -4.90 -16.71 -20.07
N PRO A 96 -4.05 -17.55 -20.67
CA PRO A 96 -4.10 -17.89 -22.11
C PRO A 96 -5.20 -18.89 -22.48
N TYR A 97 -6.27 -19.01 -21.68
CA TYR A 97 -7.30 -20.05 -21.81
C TYR A 97 -8.73 -19.52 -21.99
N THR A 98 -8.89 -18.25 -22.36
CA THR A 98 -10.16 -17.68 -22.89
C THR A 98 -9.97 -17.16 -24.29
#